data_AF-Q3LBH8-F1
#
_entry.id   AF-Q3LBH8-F1
#
_cell.length_a   1.000
_cell.length_b   1.000
_cell.length_c   1.000
_cell.angle_alpha   90.00
_cell.angle_beta   90.00
_cell.angle_gamma   90.00
#
_symmetry.space_group_name_H-M   'P 1'
#
loop_
_entity.id
_entity.type
_entity.pdbx_description
1 polymer ?
#
loop_
_entity_poly.entity_id
_entity_poly.type
_entity_poly.pdbx_seq_one_letter_code
_entity_poly.pdbx_strand_id
1 'polypeptide(L)'
;TMIKVKYTFDGLNGIGYYQQQLQEKKGSHNDISIAQDRLETQKEPSNLAYYIEDRYPFDLWKENSANGFKFSRFDIKNDSQLFIYVDLEKQFKEDSSGNCLILKYKGPKHFLEEDKDYYLGRAWVENSEFKNEDFHLHFNPVRKTLSLYQDKHNNDKAKEDAYNKRTSSDW
;
A
#
# COMPACT_ATOMS: atom_id res chain seq x y z
N THR A 1 -8.46 -4.15 23.43
CA THR A 1 -8.04 -2.76 23.73
C THR A 1 -7.99 -1.93 22.45
N MET A 2 -8.46 -0.69 22.50
CA MET A 2 -8.32 0.28 21.41
C MET A 2 -6.99 1.02 21.56
N ILE A 3 -6.25 1.18 20.46
CA ILE A 3 -4.92 1.80 20.45
C ILE A 3 -4.83 2.86 19.36
N LYS A 4 -3.86 3.77 19.51
CA LYS A 4 -3.51 4.78 18.50
C LYS A 4 -2.06 4.60 18.09
N VAL A 5 -1.81 4.52 16.79
CA VAL A 5 -0.45 4.37 16.23
C VAL A 5 -0.33 5.25 14.98
N LYS A 6 0.85 5.82 14.77
CA LYS A 6 1.20 6.59 13.56
C LYS A 6 2.32 5.87 12.84
N TYR A 7 2.17 5.70 11.54
CA TYR A 7 3.20 5.20 10.64
C TYR A 7 3.57 6.32 9.65
N THR A 8 4.85 6.42 9.34
CA THR A 8 5.39 7.36 8.36
C THR A 8 6.03 6.55 7.25
N PHE A 9 5.63 6.82 6.01
CA PHE A 9 6.17 6.17 4.83
C PHE A 9 6.77 7.23 3.92
N ASP A 10 8.08 7.20 3.73
CA ASP A 10 8.79 8.04 2.76
C ASP A 10 8.68 7.45 1.33
N GLY A 11 8.17 6.22 1.23
CA GLY A 11 7.97 5.53 -0.03
C GLY A 11 7.09 4.29 0.11
N LEU A 12 6.86 3.59 -1.00
CA LEU A 12 6.35 2.22 -0.96
C LEU A 12 7.50 1.31 -0.56
N ASN A 13 7.31 0.37 0.37
CA ASN A 13 8.40 -0.46 0.90
C ASN A 13 8.06 -1.95 1.01
N GLY A 14 6.92 -2.37 0.43
CA GLY A 14 6.47 -3.77 0.35
C GLY A 14 7.51 -4.74 -0.19
N ILE A 15 7.85 -4.64 -1.48
CA ILE A 15 8.83 -5.57 -2.08
C ILE A 15 10.23 -5.46 -1.53
N GLY A 16 10.71 -4.25 -1.21
CA GLY A 16 12.05 -4.08 -0.64
C GLY A 16 12.22 -4.93 0.62
N TYR A 17 11.17 -5.03 1.43
CA TYR A 17 11.14 -5.92 2.59
C TYR A 17 11.29 -7.40 2.21
N TYR A 18 10.50 -7.91 1.25
CA TYR A 18 10.52 -9.31 0.83
C TYR A 18 11.84 -9.71 0.17
N GLN A 19 12.34 -8.87 -0.74
CA GLN A 19 13.63 -9.09 -1.40
C GLN A 19 14.77 -9.12 -0.38
N GLN A 20 14.77 -8.19 0.58
CA GLN A 20 15.75 -8.17 1.65
C GLN A 20 15.68 -9.46 2.50
N GLN A 21 14.49 -9.92 2.87
CA GLN A 21 14.34 -11.17 3.62
C GLN A 21 14.93 -12.37 2.87
N LEU A 22 14.69 -12.49 1.56
CA LEU A 22 15.24 -13.56 0.73
C LEU A 22 16.76 -13.47 0.58
N GLN A 23 17.28 -12.27 0.28
CA GLN A 23 18.71 -12.06 0.07
C GLN A 23 19.52 -12.32 1.33
N GLU A 24 19.04 -11.84 2.47
CA GLU A 24 19.75 -11.97 3.74
C GLU A 24 19.47 -13.30 4.45
N LYS A 25 18.60 -14.16 3.88
CA LYS A 25 18.04 -15.36 4.54
C LYS A 25 17.58 -15.05 5.96
N LYS A 26 17.03 -13.86 6.17
CA LYS A 26 16.63 -13.39 7.51
C LYS A 26 15.36 -14.12 7.92
N GLY A 27 15.41 -14.76 9.08
CA GLY A 27 14.29 -15.45 9.67
C GLY A 27 14.44 -16.97 9.65
N SER A 28 13.40 -17.65 10.07
CA SER A 28 13.27 -19.10 10.01
C SER A 28 13.06 -19.58 8.57
N HIS A 29 13.21 -20.87 8.32
CA HIS A 29 12.86 -21.48 7.03
C HIS A 29 11.41 -21.19 6.61
N ASN A 30 10.51 -21.09 7.59
CA ASN A 30 9.11 -20.75 7.37
C ASN A 30 8.93 -19.30 6.89
N ASP A 31 9.72 -18.35 7.43
CA ASP A 31 9.65 -16.95 7.02
C ASP A 31 10.10 -16.77 5.56
N ILE A 32 11.15 -17.49 5.15
CA ILE A 32 11.62 -17.51 3.76
C ILE A 32 10.54 -18.08 2.83
N SER A 33 9.90 -19.18 3.22
CA SER A 33 8.80 -19.78 2.43
C SER A 33 7.60 -18.84 2.31
N ILE A 34 7.24 -18.12 3.37
CA ILE A 34 6.17 -17.10 3.33
C ILE A 34 6.55 -15.94 2.41
N ALA A 35 7.80 -15.48 2.44
CA ALA A 35 8.27 -14.41 1.56
C ALA A 35 8.22 -14.83 0.08
N GLN A 36 8.59 -16.08 -0.23
CA GLN A 36 8.47 -16.64 -1.58
C GLN A 36 7.01 -16.71 -2.04
N ASP A 37 6.14 -17.31 -1.22
CA ASP A 37 4.71 -17.44 -1.51
C ASP A 37 4.06 -16.07 -1.76
N ARG A 38 4.40 -15.05 -0.96
CA ARG A 38 3.84 -13.68 -1.16
C ARG A 38 4.36 -13.02 -2.43
N LEU A 39 5.62 -13.22 -2.81
CA LEU A 39 6.12 -12.72 -4.10
C LEU A 39 5.44 -13.40 -5.29
N GLU A 40 5.02 -14.65 -5.15
CA GLU A 40 4.29 -15.39 -6.18
C GLU A 40 2.80 -15.03 -6.23
N THR A 41 2.16 -14.86 -5.09
CA THR A 41 0.69 -14.70 -4.97
C THR A 41 0.22 -13.26 -4.90
N GLN A 42 1.05 -12.32 -4.42
CA GLN A 42 0.75 -10.89 -4.30
C GLN A 42 1.71 -10.10 -5.19
N LYS A 43 1.57 -10.32 -6.50
CA LYS A 43 2.47 -9.72 -7.48
C LYS A 43 2.33 -8.20 -7.46
N GLU A 44 3.46 -7.51 -7.22
CA GLU A 44 3.50 -6.09 -7.56
C GLU A 44 3.33 -5.92 -9.07
N PRO A 45 2.73 -4.80 -9.50
CA PRO A 45 2.56 -4.51 -10.92
C PRO A 45 3.91 -4.48 -11.64
N SER A 46 4.07 -5.28 -12.70
CA SER A 46 5.34 -5.40 -13.42
C SER A 46 5.73 -4.12 -14.18
N ASN A 47 4.74 -3.35 -14.61
CA ASN A 47 4.89 -2.03 -15.23
C ASN A 47 5.40 -0.96 -14.25
N LEU A 48 5.23 -1.17 -12.95
CA LEU A 48 5.77 -0.30 -11.91
C LEU A 48 7.26 -0.62 -11.62
N ALA A 49 7.69 -1.86 -11.78
CA ALA A 49 9.01 -2.33 -11.34
C ALA A 49 10.21 -1.59 -11.98
N TYR A 50 10.09 -1.15 -13.24
CA TYR A 50 11.15 -0.41 -13.94
C TYR A 50 11.29 1.07 -13.52
N TYR A 51 10.24 1.66 -12.93
CA TYR A 51 10.22 3.09 -12.55
C TYR A 51 10.37 3.29 -11.03
N ILE A 52 10.51 2.20 -10.28
CA ILE A 52 10.46 2.13 -8.81
C ILE A 52 11.74 1.44 -8.28
N GLU A 53 12.89 1.66 -8.91
CA GLU A 53 14.17 1.27 -8.26
C GLU A 53 14.41 2.12 -6.99
N ASP A 54 13.92 3.36 -6.99
CA ASP A 54 13.94 4.28 -5.84
C ASP A 54 12.50 4.73 -5.52
N ARG A 55 11.84 4.00 -4.61
CA ARG A 55 10.38 4.03 -4.37
C ARG A 55 9.86 5.30 -3.69
N TYR A 56 10.12 6.48 -4.24
CA TYR A 56 9.70 7.77 -3.66
C TYR A 56 8.53 8.42 -4.44
N PRO A 57 7.37 7.75 -4.63
CA PRO A 57 6.23 8.36 -5.32
C PRO A 57 5.69 9.60 -4.60
N PHE A 58 6.11 9.82 -3.36
CA PHE A 58 5.70 10.95 -2.54
C PHE A 58 6.55 12.18 -2.82
N ASP A 59 7.84 12.04 -3.10
CA ASP A 59 8.79 13.15 -3.32
C ASP A 59 8.37 14.07 -4.46
N LEU A 60 7.57 13.55 -5.38
CA LEU A 60 7.14 14.20 -6.61
C LEU A 60 5.71 14.74 -6.53
N TRP A 61 5.11 14.80 -5.33
CA TRP A 61 3.87 15.57 -5.12
C TRP A 61 4.03 17.08 -5.44
N LYS A 62 5.24 17.56 -5.75
CA LYS A 62 5.51 18.88 -6.32
C LYS A 62 5.74 18.78 -7.84
N GLU A 63 5.16 19.73 -8.57
CA GLU A 63 4.90 19.70 -10.03
C GLU A 63 6.08 19.52 -11.02
N ASN A 64 7.34 19.28 -10.63
CA ASN A 64 8.48 19.45 -11.55
C ASN A 64 9.67 18.47 -11.43
N SER A 65 9.48 17.22 -10.99
CA SER A 65 10.59 16.25 -10.93
C SER A 65 10.73 15.41 -12.21
N ALA A 66 11.97 15.23 -12.67
CA ALA A 66 12.29 14.55 -13.93
C ALA A 66 12.11 13.01 -13.91
N ASN A 67 12.06 12.38 -12.74
CA ASN A 67 12.05 10.91 -12.60
C ASN A 67 10.97 10.46 -11.61
N GLY A 68 9.80 10.07 -12.11
CA GLY A 68 8.76 9.39 -11.33
C GLY A 68 7.37 10.03 -11.47
N PHE A 69 6.39 9.40 -10.84
CA PHE A 69 4.97 9.59 -11.12
C PHE A 69 4.51 11.05 -11.20
N LYS A 70 3.82 11.39 -12.30
CA LYS A 70 3.16 12.68 -12.57
C LYS A 70 2.01 12.98 -11.61
N PHE A 71 1.33 11.95 -11.14
CA PHE A 71 0.20 12.08 -10.22
C PHE A 71 0.13 10.85 -9.31
N SER A 72 -0.20 11.07 -8.04
CA SER A 72 -0.55 9.98 -7.13
C SER A 72 -1.69 10.34 -6.17
N ARG A 73 -2.67 9.47 -6.08
CA ARG A 73 -3.84 9.58 -5.18
C ARG A 73 -4.10 8.27 -4.47
N PHE A 74 -4.35 8.34 -3.17
CA PHE A 74 -4.61 7.20 -2.31
C PHE A 74 -5.98 7.36 -1.66
N ASP A 75 -6.91 6.49 -2.01
CA ASP A 75 -8.28 6.53 -1.51
C ASP A 75 -8.58 5.28 -0.71
N ILE A 76 -8.87 5.42 0.59
CA ILE A 76 -9.35 4.30 1.41
C ILE A 76 -10.76 3.91 0.96
N LYS A 77 -11.04 2.61 0.82
CA LYS A 77 -12.33 2.08 0.37
C LYS A 77 -13.10 1.37 1.50
N ASN A 78 -14.43 1.39 1.41
CA ASN A 78 -15.33 0.93 2.48
C ASN A 78 -15.28 -0.59 2.74
N ASP A 79 -14.85 -1.35 1.74
CA ASP A 79 -14.55 -2.77 1.76
C ASP A 79 -13.16 -3.09 2.36
N SER A 80 -12.42 -2.07 2.81
CA SER A 80 -11.30 -2.28 3.71
C SER A 80 -11.80 -2.73 5.09
N GLN A 81 -11.14 -3.75 5.65
CA GLN A 81 -11.32 -4.14 7.05
C GLN A 81 -10.89 -3.02 8.01
N LEU A 82 -10.03 -2.12 7.54
CA LEU A 82 -9.47 -1.01 8.31
C LEU A 82 -10.14 0.34 7.99
N PHE A 83 -11.18 0.37 7.14
CA PHE A 83 -11.79 1.60 6.62
C PHE A 83 -12.10 2.66 7.70
N ILE A 84 -12.71 2.24 8.81
CA ILE A 84 -13.12 3.16 9.89
C ILE A 84 -12.01 3.45 10.91
N TYR A 85 -10.86 2.76 10.80
CA TYR A 85 -9.76 2.84 11.77
C TYR A 85 -8.53 3.57 11.22
N VAL A 86 -8.46 3.77 9.91
CA VAL A 86 -7.31 4.36 9.23
C VAL A 86 -7.67 5.69 8.60
N ASP A 87 -6.77 6.65 8.77
CA ASP A 87 -6.76 7.93 8.07
C ASP A 87 -5.39 8.11 7.40
N LEU A 88 -5.39 8.67 6.18
CA LEU A 88 -4.20 8.92 5.39
C LEU A 88 -3.99 10.43 5.23
N GLU A 89 -2.83 10.91 5.65
CA GLU A 89 -2.45 12.32 5.54
C GLU A 89 -1.18 12.45 4.69
N LYS A 90 -1.24 13.33 3.69
CA LYS A 90 -0.05 13.73 2.91
C LYS A 90 0.70 14.81 3.66
N GLN A 91 2.00 14.61 3.87
CA GLN A 91 2.86 15.64 4.45
C GLN A 91 3.86 16.14 3.40
N PHE A 92 3.83 17.45 3.17
CA PHE A 92 4.71 18.16 2.23
C PHE A 92 5.87 18.81 3.00
N LYS A 93 7.09 18.72 2.48
CA LYS A 93 8.22 19.49 3.00
C LYS A 93 8.58 20.56 1.99
N GLU A 94 8.38 21.84 2.33
CA GLU A 94 8.55 22.96 1.39
C GLU A 94 9.98 23.09 0.84
N ASP A 95 10.99 22.73 1.64
CA ASP A 95 12.42 23.00 1.32
C ASP A 95 13.30 21.74 1.15
N SER A 96 12.72 20.54 1.07
CA SER A 96 13.48 19.30 0.86
C SER A 96 12.81 18.31 -0.08
N SER A 97 13.58 17.36 -0.64
CA SER A 97 13.06 16.04 -1.01
C SER A 97 12.67 15.28 0.28
N GLY A 98 11.71 14.37 0.22
CA GLY A 98 11.24 13.62 1.39
C GLY A 98 9.82 13.96 1.83
N ASN A 99 8.89 14.07 0.89
CA ASN A 99 7.46 14.05 1.22
C ASN A 99 7.10 12.67 1.75
N CYS A 100 6.09 12.57 2.60
CA CYS A 100 5.70 11.29 3.16
C CYS A 100 4.19 11.11 3.29
N LEU A 101 3.76 9.85 3.27
CA LEU A 101 2.41 9.46 3.61
C LEU A 101 2.35 9.06 5.09
N ILE A 102 1.49 9.73 5.84
CA ILE A 102 1.21 9.41 7.23
C ILE A 102 -0.04 8.53 7.29
N LEU A 103 0.09 7.34 7.88
CA LEU A 103 -1.04 6.48 8.21
C LEU A 103 -1.32 6.57 9.71
N LYS A 104 -2.48 7.11 10.06
CA LYS A 104 -2.96 7.18 11.44
C LYS A 104 -3.93 6.05 11.70
N TYR A 105 -3.61 5.17 12.63
CA TYR A 105 -4.48 4.10 13.07
C TYR A 105 -5.11 4.43 14.43
N LYS A 106 -6.42 4.24 14.55
CA LYS A 106 -7.15 4.22 15.82
C LYS A 106 -8.20 3.11 15.82
N GLY A 107 -7.88 1.99 16.46
CA GLY A 107 -8.76 0.81 16.43
C GLY A 107 -8.32 -0.32 17.35
N PRO A 108 -8.93 -1.52 17.21
CA PRO A 108 -8.58 -2.71 17.98
C PRO A 108 -7.10 -3.13 17.83
N LYS A 109 -6.47 -3.56 18.92
CA LYS A 109 -5.06 -3.98 18.92
C LYS A 109 -4.76 -5.15 17.96
N HIS A 110 -5.65 -6.13 17.85
CA HIS A 110 -5.40 -7.37 17.10
C HIS A 110 -5.06 -7.12 15.62
N PHE A 111 -5.65 -6.10 14.99
CA PHE A 111 -5.33 -5.75 13.60
C PHE A 111 -3.85 -5.37 13.43
N LEU A 112 -3.17 -4.86 14.46
CA LEU A 112 -1.75 -4.51 14.39
C LEU A 112 -0.81 -5.66 14.75
N GLU A 113 -1.33 -6.79 15.22
CA GLU A 113 -0.55 -7.95 15.66
C GLU A 113 -0.55 -9.07 14.61
N GLU A 114 -1.49 -9.04 13.67
CA GLU A 114 -1.59 -10.01 12.58
C GLU A 114 -0.68 -9.62 11.42
N ASP A 115 0.22 -10.51 11.03
CA ASP A 115 1.11 -10.31 9.88
C ASP A 115 0.36 -10.51 8.56
N LYS A 116 -0.37 -9.46 8.17
CA LYS A 116 -1.29 -9.46 7.05
C LYS A 116 -1.21 -8.14 6.28
N ASP A 117 -1.17 -8.27 4.96
CA ASP A 117 -1.25 -7.14 4.03
C ASP A 117 -2.72 -6.75 3.88
N TYR A 118 -3.22 -5.86 4.74
CA TYR A 118 -4.61 -5.41 4.72
C TYR A 118 -4.87 -4.50 3.52
N TYR A 119 -5.94 -4.78 2.76
CA TYR A 119 -6.41 -3.84 1.76
C TYR A 119 -6.86 -2.55 2.43
N LEU A 120 -6.34 -1.42 1.95
CA LEU A 120 -6.79 -0.09 2.35
C LEU A 120 -7.72 0.51 1.30
N GLY A 121 -7.38 0.37 0.02
CA GLY A 121 -8.12 1.05 -1.03
C GLY A 121 -7.37 1.16 -2.35
N ARG A 122 -7.66 2.21 -3.12
CA ARG A 122 -7.08 2.39 -4.47
C ARG A 122 -5.92 3.37 -4.43
N ALA A 123 -4.89 3.06 -5.20
CA ALA A 123 -3.80 3.97 -5.51
C ALA A 123 -3.85 4.25 -7.01
N TRP A 124 -4.21 5.48 -7.37
CA TRP A 124 -4.05 5.95 -8.74
C TRP A 124 -2.64 6.48 -8.86
N VAL A 125 -1.89 5.96 -9.82
CA VAL A 125 -0.55 6.49 -10.10
C VAL A 125 -0.32 6.66 -11.59
N GLU A 126 0.16 7.83 -12.01
CA GLU A 126 0.42 8.16 -13.42
C GLU A 126 1.89 8.43 -13.65
N ASN A 127 2.44 8.02 -14.79
CA ASN A 127 3.74 8.43 -15.28
C ASN A 127 3.66 8.73 -16.80
N SER A 128 4.76 9.15 -17.41
CA SER A 128 4.90 9.30 -18.87
C SER A 128 4.60 8.01 -19.64
N GLU A 129 4.79 6.85 -19.00
CA GLU A 129 4.82 5.52 -19.65
C GLU A 129 3.57 4.67 -19.34
N PHE A 130 2.84 4.99 -18.28
CA PHE A 130 1.53 4.40 -17.97
C PHE A 130 0.60 5.47 -17.42
N LYS A 131 -0.60 5.56 -18.01
CA LYS A 131 -1.60 6.58 -17.69
C LYS A 131 -2.79 5.91 -17.03
N ASN A 132 -3.22 6.47 -15.91
CA ASN A 132 -4.46 6.12 -15.21
C ASN A 132 -4.56 4.66 -14.79
N GLU A 133 -3.45 4.08 -14.35
CA GLU A 133 -3.49 2.76 -13.77
C GLU A 133 -3.88 2.82 -12.30
N ASP A 134 -4.84 1.97 -11.97
CA ASP A 134 -5.31 1.83 -10.62
C ASP A 134 -4.72 0.57 -9.98
N PHE A 135 -4.01 0.77 -8.89
CA PHE A 135 -3.48 -0.30 -8.08
C PHE A 135 -4.24 -0.45 -6.76
N HIS A 136 -4.04 -1.58 -6.11
CA HIS A 136 -4.61 -1.85 -4.80
C HIS A 136 -3.58 -1.53 -3.71
N LEU A 137 -3.87 -0.51 -2.91
CA LEU A 137 -3.06 -0.10 -1.77
C LEU A 137 -3.27 -1.06 -0.61
N HIS A 138 -2.17 -1.62 -0.11
CA HIS A 138 -2.17 -2.50 1.04
C HIS A 138 -1.18 -2.02 2.12
N PHE A 139 -1.51 -2.32 3.36
CA PHE A 139 -0.70 -1.98 4.53
C PHE A 139 -0.53 -3.19 5.45
N ASN A 140 0.71 -3.45 5.86
CA ASN A 140 1.04 -4.45 6.85
C ASN A 140 1.56 -3.77 8.14
N PRO A 141 0.84 -3.88 9.27
CA PRO A 141 1.20 -3.21 10.50
C PRO A 141 2.37 -3.84 11.25
N VAL A 142 2.56 -5.16 11.13
CA VAL A 142 3.66 -5.90 11.77
C VAL A 142 4.97 -5.55 11.10
N ARG A 143 4.98 -5.60 9.76
CA ARG A 143 6.15 -5.33 8.93
C ARG A 143 6.39 -3.85 8.68
N LYS A 144 5.38 -3.03 8.94
CA LYS A 144 5.37 -1.59 8.68
C LYS A 144 5.63 -1.33 7.20
N THR A 145 4.91 -2.06 6.35
CA THR A 145 5.04 -1.93 4.89
C THR A 145 3.78 -1.35 4.27
N LEU A 146 4.00 -0.55 3.23
CA LEU A 146 2.97 -0.01 2.33
C LEU A 146 3.29 -0.51 0.91
N SER A 147 2.32 -1.18 0.29
CA SER A 147 2.51 -1.93 -0.96
C SER A 147 1.41 -1.59 -1.96
N LEU A 148 1.74 -1.70 -3.25
CA LEU A 148 0.76 -1.66 -4.35
C LEU A 148 0.74 -3.03 -5.02
N TYR A 149 -0.46 -3.58 -5.20
CA TYR A 149 -0.66 -4.84 -5.91
C TYR A 149 -1.59 -4.65 -7.11
N GLN A 150 -1.43 -5.51 -8.12
CA GLN A 150 -2.32 -5.55 -9.28
C GLN A 150 -3.71 -6.05 -8.89
N ASP A 151 -3.75 -7.02 -7.99
CA ASP A 151 -4.96 -7.66 -7.51
C ASP A 151 -5.30 -7.21 -6.09
N LYS A 152 -6.57 -7.39 -5.75
CA LYS A 152 -7.10 -7.07 -4.42
C LYS A 152 -7.02 -8.30 -3.51
N HIS A 153 -6.48 -8.14 -2.31
CA HIS A 153 -6.37 -9.22 -1.32
C HIS A 153 -6.81 -8.76 0.06
N ASN A 154 -7.14 -9.69 0.97
CA ASN A 154 -7.34 -9.38 2.39
C ASN A 154 -8.34 -8.24 2.68
N ASN A 155 -9.39 -8.13 1.86
CA ASN A 155 -10.49 -7.17 2.04
C ASN A 155 -11.70 -7.81 2.73
N ASP A 156 -12.66 -6.98 3.12
CA ASP A 156 -13.96 -7.42 3.60
C ASP A 156 -14.86 -7.79 2.41
N LYS A 157 -14.87 -9.09 2.06
CA LYS A 157 -15.66 -9.62 0.93
C LYS A 157 -17.17 -9.35 1.09
N ALA A 158 -17.69 -9.40 2.32
CA ALA A 158 -19.11 -9.15 2.55
C ALA A 158 -19.48 -7.70 2.23
N LYS A 159 -18.62 -6.73 2.59
CA LYS A 159 -18.82 -5.33 2.23
C LYS A 159 -18.61 -5.06 0.75
N GLU A 160 -17.64 -5.71 0.12
CA GLU A 160 -17.45 -5.66 -1.33
C GLU A 160 -18.70 -6.15 -2.07
N ASP A 161 -19.20 -7.34 -1.73
CA ASP A 161 -20.40 -7.90 -2.34
C ASP A 161 -21.62 -7.00 -2.14
N ALA A 162 -21.76 -6.41 -0.95
CA ALA A 162 -22.83 -5.47 -0.65
C ALA A 162 -22.72 -4.19 -1.51
N TYR A 163 -21.50 -3.68 -1.74
CA TYR A 163 -21.26 -2.53 -2.62
C TYR A 163 -21.58 -2.87 -4.08
N ASN A 164 -21.07 -3.99 -4.58
CA ASN A 164 -21.30 -4.44 -5.96
C ASN A 164 -22.78 -4.71 -6.26
N LYS A 165 -23.55 -5.22 -5.29
CA LYS A 165 -25.01 -5.38 -5.43
C LYS A 165 -25.75 -4.06 -5.61
N ARG A 166 -25.34 -3.01 -4.88
CA ARG A 166 -25.94 -1.67 -5.00
C ARG A 166 -25.62 -1.04 -6.35
N THR A 167 -24.39 -1.15 -6.82
CA THR A 167 -23.98 -0.57 -8.10
C THR A 167 -24.51 -1.36 -9.30
N SER A 168 -24.80 -2.65 -9.14
CA SER A 168 -25.41 -3.48 -10.18
C SER A 168 -26.92 -3.30 -10.31
N SER A 169 -27.62 -2.78 -9.29
CA SER A 169 -29.08 -2.55 -9.33
C SER A 169 -29.47 -1.20 -9.95
N ASP A 170 -28.50 -0.35 -10.26
CA ASP A 170 -28.70 0.99 -10.82
C ASP A 170 -28.63 1.02 -12.36
N TRP A 171 -28.86 -0.13 -13.03
CA TRP A 171 -28.95 -0.27 -14.49
C TRP A 171 -30.25 -0.94 -14.91
#